data_AF-A0A377Z620-F1
#
_entry.id   AF-A0A377Z620-F1
#
_cell.length_a   1.000
_cell.length_b   1.000
_cell.length_c   1.000
_cell.angle_alpha   90.00
_cell.angle_beta   90.00
_cell.angle_gamma   90.00
#
_symmetry.space_group_name_H-M   'P 1'
#
loop_
_entity.id
_entity.type
_entity.pdbx_description
1 polymer ?
#
loop_
_entity_poly.entity_id
_entity_poly.type
_entity_poly.pdbx_seq_one_letter_code
_entity_poly.pdbx_strand_id
1 'polypeptide(L)'
;MTTEQFELRKARRWPWLAALAVIILLAIAFWWWRGHTQSQQVVFGSTLKIHYEPAMAGEQRIIEYINQHIAPDYGLKLEAVGVQDPVQADRAVAEGQYAGTIYQHQWWLKQVVDANGFALSTTVPVFQWAFGIYSDRYSSVQALPNGATIVVPDDGANQGRPCGCSSALG
;
A
#
# COMPACT_ATOMS: atom_id res chain seq x y z
N MET A 1 -34.00 -74.55 21.21
CA MET A 1 -34.00 -73.30 22.02
C MET A 1 -32.59 -72.74 21.97
N THR A 2 -32.33 -71.80 21.05
CA THR A 2 -31.03 -71.15 20.88
C THR A 2 -31.02 -69.87 21.72
N THR A 3 -30.30 -69.89 22.83
CA THR A 3 -30.05 -68.68 23.65
C THR A 3 -28.99 -67.82 22.95
N GLU A 4 -29.44 -66.73 22.32
CA GLU A 4 -28.60 -65.63 21.88
C GLU A 4 -27.84 -65.05 23.08
N GLN A 5 -26.53 -65.23 23.12
CA GLN A 5 -25.67 -64.66 24.16
C GLN A 5 -25.42 -63.18 23.85
N PHE A 6 -26.04 -62.30 24.62
CA PHE A 6 -25.83 -60.85 24.52
C PHE A 6 -24.51 -60.47 25.23
N GLU A 7 -23.42 -60.33 24.47
CA GLU A 7 -22.17 -59.77 25.00
C GLU A 7 -22.24 -58.24 25.10
N LEU A 8 -22.23 -57.71 26.32
CA LEU A 8 -22.07 -56.28 26.58
C LEU A 8 -20.60 -55.86 26.41
N ARG A 9 -20.21 -55.42 25.20
CA ARG A 9 -18.90 -54.78 25.00
C ARG A 9 -18.89 -53.35 25.52
N LYS A 10 -18.04 -53.07 26.50
CA LYS A 10 -17.80 -51.73 27.05
C LYS A 10 -17.31 -50.79 25.96
N ALA A 11 -18.10 -49.76 25.63
CA ALA A 11 -17.74 -48.79 24.60
C ALA A 11 -16.37 -48.16 24.88
N ARG A 12 -15.46 -48.28 23.91
CA ARG A 12 -14.08 -47.78 24.01
C ARG A 12 -14.15 -46.26 24.06
N ARG A 13 -13.68 -45.63 25.15
CA ARG A 13 -13.73 -44.16 25.37
C ARG A 13 -12.68 -43.37 24.57
N TRP A 14 -11.69 -44.06 23.99
CA TRP A 14 -10.61 -43.47 23.18
C TRP A 14 -11.06 -42.66 21.95
N PRO A 15 -12.04 -43.09 21.12
CA PRO A 15 -12.55 -42.26 20.03
C PRO A 15 -13.06 -40.89 20.48
N TRP A 16 -13.66 -40.79 21.67
CA TRP A 16 -14.11 -39.51 22.23
C TRP A 16 -12.95 -38.63 22.67
N LEU A 17 -11.90 -39.22 23.26
CA LEU A 17 -10.67 -38.50 23.61
C LEU A 17 -9.91 -38.02 22.36
N ALA A 18 -9.87 -38.83 21.31
CA ALA A 18 -9.28 -38.45 20.03
C ALA A 18 -10.06 -37.32 19.35
N ALA A 19 -11.40 -37.39 19.35
CA ALA A 19 -12.25 -36.32 18.84
C ALA A 19 -12.04 -35.00 19.61
N LEU A 20 -11.94 -35.07 20.95
CA LEU A 20 -11.66 -33.90 21.78
C LEU A 20 -10.29 -33.28 21.46
N ALA A 21 -9.27 -34.11 21.27
CA ALA A 21 -7.92 -33.64 20.89
C ALA A 21 -7.92 -32.93 19.53
N VAL A 22 -8.67 -33.45 18.54
CA VAL A 22 -8.82 -32.80 17.23
C VAL A 22 -9.51 -31.44 17.36
N ILE A 23 -10.57 -31.34 18.15
CA ILE A 23 -11.28 -30.07 18.37
C ILE A 23 -10.35 -29.03 19.02
N ILE A 24 -9.54 -29.46 20.00
CA ILE A 24 -8.56 -28.58 20.65
C ILE A 24 -7.51 -28.08 19.64
N LEU A 25 -6.98 -28.96 18.78
CA LEU A 25 -6.02 -28.57 17.75
C LEU A 25 -6.63 -27.59 16.74
N LEU A 26 -7.88 -27.81 16.31
CA LEU A 26 -8.59 -26.89 15.43
C LEU A 26 -8.83 -25.53 16.11
N ALA A 27 -9.18 -25.52 17.40
CA ALA A 27 -9.37 -24.28 18.15
C ALA A 27 -8.06 -23.49 18.29
N ILE A 28 -6.92 -24.17 18.54
CA ILE A 28 -5.59 -23.54 18.60
C ILE A 28 -5.20 -22.98 17.23
N ALA A 29 -5.39 -23.75 16.15
CA ALA A 29 -5.11 -23.29 14.80
C ALA A 29 -5.97 -22.06 14.42
N PHE A 30 -7.25 -22.06 14.80
CA PHE A 30 -8.16 -20.94 14.59
C PHE A 30 -7.75 -19.69 15.39
N TRP A 31 -7.35 -19.86 16.65
CA TRP A 31 -6.86 -18.76 17.49
C TRP A 31 -5.55 -18.17 16.94
N TRP A 32 -4.64 -19.02 16.49
CA TRP A 32 -3.38 -18.62 15.87
C TRP A 32 -3.63 -17.88 14.54
N TRP A 33 -4.53 -18.38 13.70
CA TRP A 33 -4.94 -17.72 12.46
C TRP A 33 -5.52 -16.34 12.74
N ARG A 34 -6.48 -16.24 13.66
CA ARG A 34 -7.14 -14.98 14.04
C ARG A 34 -6.16 -13.96 14.64
N GLY A 35 -5.19 -14.41 15.42
CA GLY A 35 -4.13 -13.57 15.98
C GLY A 35 -3.23 -12.96 14.90
N HIS A 36 -2.92 -13.72 13.84
CA HIS A 36 -2.14 -13.22 12.69
C HIS A 36 -2.96 -12.36 11.71
N THR A 37 -4.29 -12.41 11.77
CA THR A 37 -5.15 -11.59 10.91
C THR A 37 -5.60 -10.27 11.58
N GLN A 38 -5.19 -10.00 12.83
CA GLN A 38 -5.48 -8.73 13.47
C GLN A 38 -4.51 -7.65 12.95
N SER A 39 -4.84 -7.06 11.80
CA SER A 39 -4.26 -5.78 11.39
C SER A 39 -4.51 -4.78 12.51
N GLN A 40 -3.42 -4.22 13.04
CA GLN A 40 -3.45 -3.24 14.11
C GLN A 40 -4.32 -2.05 13.67
N GLN A 41 -5.42 -1.79 14.36
CA GLN A 41 -6.30 -0.66 14.05
C GLN A 41 -5.53 0.62 14.40
N VAL A 42 -5.11 1.37 13.39
CA VAL A 42 -4.45 2.66 13.56
C VAL A 42 -5.53 3.69 13.91
N VAL A 43 -5.48 4.22 15.12
CA VAL A 43 -6.39 5.27 15.56
C VAL A 43 -5.65 6.61 15.52
N PHE A 44 -6.09 7.50 14.64
CA PHE A 44 -5.57 8.86 14.59
C PHE A 44 -6.34 9.76 15.56
N GLY A 45 -5.63 10.72 16.16
CA GLY A 45 -6.25 11.81 16.92
C GLY A 45 -6.81 12.90 16.00
N SER A 46 -7.10 14.08 16.56
CA SER A 46 -7.52 15.26 15.79
C SER A 46 -6.39 15.86 14.94
N THR A 47 -5.14 15.44 15.15
CA THR A 47 -3.98 15.85 14.33
C THR A 47 -3.59 14.71 13.40
N LEU A 48 -3.66 14.97 12.10
CA LEU A 48 -3.32 14.02 11.04
C LEU A 48 -1.99 14.43 10.40
N LYS A 49 -0.98 13.56 10.49
CA LYS A 49 0.29 13.76 9.80
C LYS A 49 0.17 13.26 8.37
N ILE A 50 0.45 14.12 7.41
CA ILE A 50 0.38 13.82 5.99
C ILE A 50 1.78 13.93 5.39
N HIS A 51 2.23 12.85 4.75
CA HIS A 51 3.51 12.82 4.07
C HIS A 51 3.44 13.52 2.70
N TYR A 52 4.51 14.22 2.35
CA TYR A 52 4.79 14.73 1.00
C TYR A 52 6.27 14.55 0.63
N GLU A 53 6.59 14.59 -0.66
CA GLU A 53 7.98 14.55 -1.14
C GLU A 53 8.62 15.94 -0.99
N PRO A 54 9.72 16.12 -0.21
CA PRO A 54 10.33 17.43 0.03
C PRO A 54 10.72 18.22 -1.23
N ALA A 55 11.04 17.51 -2.32
CA ALA A 55 11.37 18.13 -3.61
C ALA A 55 10.14 18.78 -4.29
N MET A 56 8.93 18.41 -3.88
CA MET A 56 7.67 18.83 -4.48
C MET A 56 6.96 19.85 -3.60
N ALA A 57 7.43 21.09 -3.63
CA ALA A 57 6.89 22.17 -2.80
C ALA A 57 5.40 22.50 -3.06
N GLY A 58 4.80 21.99 -4.14
CA GLY A 58 3.37 22.10 -4.41
C GLY A 58 2.52 21.24 -3.46
N GLU A 59 2.99 20.04 -3.14
CA GLU A 59 2.29 19.08 -2.27
C GLU A 59 2.15 19.64 -0.85
N GLN A 60 3.26 20.16 -0.31
CA GLN A 60 3.28 20.83 0.98
C GLN A 60 2.25 21.96 1.05
N ARG A 61 2.22 22.83 0.03
CA ARG A 61 1.30 23.98 -0.02
C ARG A 61 -0.16 23.56 -0.03
N ILE A 62 -0.49 22.45 -0.70
CA ILE A 62 -1.85 21.91 -0.70
C ILE A 62 -2.25 21.47 0.71
N ILE A 63 -1.39 20.72 1.40
CA ILE A 63 -1.66 20.26 2.78
C ILE A 63 -1.83 21.46 3.72
N GLU A 64 -0.92 22.45 3.63
CA GLU A 64 -0.96 23.66 4.45
C GLU A 64 -2.21 24.50 4.18
N TYR A 65 -2.61 24.63 2.92
CA TYR A 65 -3.84 25.34 2.54
C TYR A 65 -5.07 24.67 3.17
N ILE A 66 -5.19 23.35 3.07
CA ILE A 66 -6.28 22.58 3.66
C ILE A 66 -6.26 22.73 5.18
N ASN A 67 -5.08 22.65 5.82
CA ASN A 67 -4.92 22.84 7.26
C ASN A 67 -5.43 24.21 7.74
N GLN A 68 -5.21 25.25 6.94
CA GLN A 68 -5.58 26.62 7.31
C GLN A 68 -7.05 26.95 7.05
N HIS A 69 -7.63 26.41 5.96
CA HIS A 69 -8.92 26.87 5.45
C HIS A 69 -10.05 25.85 5.53
N ILE A 70 -9.77 24.56 5.74
CA ILE A 70 -10.77 23.49 5.65
C ILE A 70 -10.74 22.62 6.90
N ALA A 71 -9.57 22.12 7.30
CA ALA A 71 -9.43 21.21 8.45
C ALA A 71 -10.07 21.74 9.76
N PRO A 72 -9.97 23.04 10.10
CA PRO A 72 -10.57 23.57 11.33
C PRO A 72 -12.09 23.44 11.38
N ASP A 73 -12.77 23.52 10.24
CA ASP A 73 -14.24 23.39 10.15
C ASP A 73 -14.72 21.99 10.54
N TYR A 74 -13.82 20.99 10.50
CA TYR A 74 -14.05 19.61 10.89
C TYR A 74 -13.40 19.25 12.24
N GLY A 75 -12.82 20.22 12.95
CA GLY A 75 -12.09 19.98 14.20
C GLY A 75 -10.80 19.17 14.00
N LEU A 76 -10.22 19.23 12.80
CA LEU A 76 -8.99 18.54 12.43
C LEU A 76 -7.83 19.54 12.32
N LYS A 77 -6.62 19.01 12.49
CA LYS A 77 -5.36 19.69 12.20
C LYS A 77 -4.52 18.79 11.31
N LEU A 78 -3.96 19.33 10.23
CA LEU A 78 -3.00 18.60 9.39
C LEU A 78 -1.58 19.07 9.68
N GLU A 79 -0.65 18.14 9.63
CA GLU A 79 0.78 18.39 9.73
C GLU A 79 1.46 17.85 8.47
N ALA A 80 2.03 18.73 7.64
CA ALA A 80 2.79 18.33 6.47
C ALA A 80 4.19 17.87 6.92
N VAL A 81 4.56 16.63 6.59
CA VAL A 81 5.86 16.05 6.94
C VAL A 81 6.58 15.57 5.70
N GLY A 82 7.75 16.13 5.43
CA GLY A 82 8.58 15.76 4.29
C GLY A 82 9.38 14.49 4.56
N VAL A 83 9.20 13.45 3.74
CA VAL A 83 10.00 12.21 3.79
C VAL A 83 10.62 11.97 2.42
N GLN A 84 11.95 11.78 2.40
CA GLN A 84 12.73 11.70 1.15
C GLN A 84 12.69 10.33 0.47
N ASP A 85 12.56 9.24 1.24
CA ASP A 85 12.50 7.89 0.67
C ASP A 85 11.04 7.47 0.47
N PRO A 86 10.57 7.29 -0.77
CA PRO A 86 9.17 7.01 -1.06
C PRO A 86 8.71 5.64 -0.54
N VAL A 87 9.57 4.62 -0.56
CA VAL A 87 9.21 3.27 -0.07
C VAL A 87 9.14 3.27 1.46
N GLN A 88 10.07 3.96 2.13
CA GLN A 88 10.02 4.16 3.57
C GLN A 88 8.78 4.96 3.97
N ALA A 89 8.39 5.95 3.17
CA ALA A 89 7.20 6.74 3.42
C ALA A 89 5.92 5.89 3.33
N ASP A 90 5.77 5.06 2.29
CA ASP A 90 4.64 4.14 2.17
C ASP A 90 4.59 3.13 3.32
N ARG A 91 5.74 2.59 3.73
CA ARG A 91 5.82 1.75 4.92
C ARG A 91 5.29 2.47 6.16
N ALA A 92 5.70 3.71 6.37
CA ALA A 92 5.28 4.49 7.52
C ALA A 92 3.78 4.83 7.49
N VAL A 93 3.18 5.00 6.30
CA VAL A 93 1.72 5.11 6.14
C VAL A 93 1.05 3.77 6.49
N ALA A 94 1.57 2.65 6.00
CA ALA A 94 1.03 1.32 6.27
C ALA A 94 1.11 0.93 7.76
N GLU A 95 2.13 1.42 8.47
CA GLU A 95 2.32 1.27 9.92
C GLU A 95 1.54 2.31 10.74
N GLY A 96 0.84 3.24 10.08
CA GLY A 96 -0.01 4.22 10.75
C GLY A 96 0.73 5.41 11.38
N GLN A 97 1.99 5.64 11.05
CA GLN A 97 2.74 6.83 11.48
C GLN A 97 2.22 8.10 10.78
N TYR A 98 1.74 7.93 9.55
CA TYR A 98 1.10 8.98 8.76
C TYR A 98 -0.34 8.55 8.40
N ALA A 99 -1.26 9.51 8.42
CA ALA A 99 -2.65 9.28 8.05
C ALA A 99 -2.84 9.11 6.53
N GLY A 100 -1.88 9.59 5.74
CA GLY A 100 -1.88 9.44 4.30
C GLY A 100 -0.66 10.12 3.68
N THR A 101 -0.61 10.05 2.36
CA THR A 101 0.45 10.65 1.57
C THR A 101 -0.08 11.26 0.27
N ILE A 102 0.57 12.32 -0.21
CA ILE A 102 0.29 12.98 -1.47
C ILE A 102 1.62 13.21 -2.22
N TYR A 103 2.06 12.19 -2.97
CA TYR A 103 3.26 12.28 -3.83
C TYR A 103 3.16 11.42 -5.09
N GLN A 104 2.51 10.27 -4.97
CA GLN A 104 2.50 9.22 -5.98
C GLN A 104 1.22 9.13 -6.82
N HIS A 105 1.36 8.51 -7.98
CA HIS A 105 0.22 8.03 -8.78
C HIS A 105 -0.12 6.56 -8.47
N GLN A 106 -1.31 6.14 -8.86
CA GLN A 106 -1.86 4.80 -8.58
C GLN A 106 -0.96 3.64 -9.03
N TRP A 107 -0.25 3.79 -10.15
CA TRP A 107 0.61 2.72 -10.69
C TRP A 107 1.87 2.50 -9.86
N TRP A 108 2.47 3.57 -9.33
CA TRP A 108 3.62 3.48 -8.44
C TRP A 108 3.19 2.81 -7.13
N LEU A 109 2.08 3.26 -6.54
CA LEU A 109 1.51 2.64 -5.33
C LEU A 109 1.28 1.14 -5.53
N LYS A 110 0.69 0.76 -6.68
CA LYS A 110 0.47 -0.64 -7.01
C LYS A 110 1.78 -1.43 -7.03
N GLN A 111 2.82 -0.91 -7.66
CA GLN A 111 4.13 -1.58 -7.70
C GLN A 111 4.73 -1.74 -6.29
N VAL A 112 4.66 -0.70 -5.45
CA VAL A 112 5.18 -0.74 -4.07
C VAL A 112 4.40 -1.73 -3.21
N VAL A 113 3.06 -1.73 -3.31
CA VAL A 113 2.17 -2.68 -2.62
C VAL A 113 2.46 -4.12 -3.05
N ASP A 114 2.53 -4.37 -4.35
CA ASP A 114 2.81 -5.70 -4.90
C ASP A 114 4.19 -6.22 -4.46
N ALA A 115 5.19 -5.32 -4.33
CA ALA A 115 6.54 -5.68 -3.92
C ALA A 115 6.72 -5.87 -2.40
N ASN A 116 5.97 -5.15 -1.56
CA ASN A 116 6.19 -5.12 -0.11
C ASN A 116 5.05 -5.73 0.72
N GLY A 117 3.90 -6.03 0.11
CA GLY A 117 2.74 -6.58 0.81
C GLY A 117 2.02 -5.57 1.71
N PHE A 118 2.16 -4.27 1.45
CA PHE A 118 1.49 -3.24 2.24
C PHE A 118 -0.02 -3.24 2.02
N ALA A 119 -0.79 -3.06 3.08
CA ALA A 119 -2.25 -2.91 3.01
C ALA A 119 -2.65 -1.46 2.69
N LEU A 120 -2.12 -0.92 1.59
CA LEU A 120 -2.40 0.45 1.13
C LEU A 120 -3.30 0.46 -0.10
N SER A 121 -4.10 1.51 -0.23
CA SER A 121 -4.96 1.72 -1.40
C SER A 121 -5.05 3.20 -1.75
N THR A 122 -5.27 3.50 -3.03
CA THR A 122 -5.53 4.87 -3.47
C THR A 122 -6.86 5.33 -2.91
N THR A 123 -6.88 6.48 -2.22
CA THR A 123 -8.11 7.05 -1.65
C THR A 123 -8.83 7.94 -2.66
N VAL A 124 -8.17 9.02 -3.12
CA VAL A 124 -8.71 9.97 -4.09
C VAL A 124 -7.61 10.49 -5.02
N PRO A 125 -7.91 10.74 -6.30
CA PRO A 125 -7.02 11.50 -7.17
C PRO A 125 -7.05 12.99 -6.76
N VAL A 126 -5.88 13.60 -6.57
CA VAL A 126 -5.77 15.01 -6.17
C VAL A 126 -5.41 15.90 -7.35
N PHE A 127 -4.31 15.59 -8.04
CA PHE A 127 -3.86 16.27 -9.25
C PHE A 127 -3.08 15.30 -10.13
N GLN A 128 -2.74 15.72 -11.35
CA GLN A 128 -1.85 15.00 -12.25
C GLN A 128 -0.70 15.91 -12.68
N TRP A 129 0.54 15.46 -12.44
CA TRP A 129 1.73 16.10 -13.00
C TRP A 129 1.89 15.72 -14.47
N ALA A 130 2.23 16.69 -15.31
CA ALA A 130 2.65 16.42 -16.69
C ALA A 130 4.15 16.11 -16.70
N PHE A 131 4.52 14.97 -17.28
CA PHE A 131 5.93 14.65 -17.53
C PHE A 131 6.43 15.46 -18.73
N GLY A 132 7.62 16.05 -18.56
CA GLY A 132 8.31 16.81 -19.60
C GLY A 132 9.62 16.12 -20.01
N ILE A 133 10.02 16.35 -21.26
CA ILE A 133 11.38 16.05 -21.71
C ILE A 133 12.19 17.34 -21.54
N TYR A 134 13.32 17.25 -20.84
CA TYR A 134 14.17 18.39 -20.54
C TYR A 134 15.56 18.19 -21.18
N SER A 135 16.16 19.28 -21.64
CA SER A 135 17.52 19.28 -22.15
C SER A 135 18.15 20.65 -21.94
N ASP A 136 19.36 20.68 -21.39
CA ASP A 136 20.17 21.91 -21.32
C ASP A 136 20.88 22.21 -22.65
N ARG A 137 20.84 21.27 -23.61
CA ARG A 137 21.62 21.34 -24.86
C ARG A 137 20.77 21.55 -26.10
N TYR A 138 19.56 20.99 -26.14
CA TYR A 138 18.70 21.01 -27.33
C TYR A 138 17.35 21.61 -27.00
N SER A 139 16.88 22.55 -27.82
CA SER A 139 15.63 23.28 -27.60
C SER A 139 14.38 22.53 -28.09
N SER A 140 14.55 21.45 -28.85
CA SER A 140 13.46 20.62 -29.36
C SER A 140 13.89 19.19 -29.63
N VAL A 141 12.92 18.29 -29.71
CA VAL A 141 13.15 16.88 -30.06
C VAL A 141 13.75 16.74 -31.47
N GLN A 142 13.39 17.62 -32.39
CA GLN A 142 13.91 17.63 -33.77
C GLN A 142 15.38 18.07 -33.85
N ALA A 143 15.91 18.71 -32.81
CA ALA A 143 17.30 19.13 -32.75
C ALA A 143 18.24 18.04 -32.21
N LEU A 144 17.71 16.87 -31.82
CA LEU A 144 18.53 15.76 -31.32
C LEU A 144 19.36 15.14 -32.46
N PRO A 145 20.69 14.98 -32.28
CA PRO A 145 21.51 14.29 -33.26
C PRO A 145 21.21 12.79 -33.27
N ASN A 146 21.49 12.15 -34.41
CA ASN A 146 21.44 10.69 -34.49
C ASN A 146 22.39 10.06 -33.48
N GLY A 147 21.90 9.08 -32.72
CA GLY A 147 22.66 8.44 -31.64
C GLY A 147 22.65 9.19 -30.30
N ALA A 148 21.77 10.19 -30.13
CA ALA A 148 21.59 10.86 -28.83
C ALA A 148 21.19 9.88 -27.72
N THR A 149 21.79 10.02 -26.54
CA THR A 149 21.43 9.28 -25.33
C THR A 149 20.27 9.97 -24.62
N ILE A 150 19.20 9.23 -24.35
CA ILE A 150 18.04 9.66 -23.58
C ILE A 150 18.01 8.85 -22.29
N VAL A 151 17.99 9.54 -21.14
CA VAL A 151 17.83 8.90 -19.83
C VAL A 151 16.34 8.87 -19.50
N VAL A 152 15.85 7.70 -19.08
CA VAL A 152 14.47 7.48 -18.65
C VAL A 152 14.46 6.97 -17.20
N PRO A 153 13.36 7.12 -16.46
CA PRO A 153 13.21 6.50 -15.14
C PRO A 153 13.47 4.98 -15.19
N ASP A 154 14.00 4.42 -14.12
CA ASP A 154 14.41 3.02 -14.02
C ASP A 154 13.36 2.10 -13.38
N ASP A 155 12.22 2.65 -12.93
CA ASP A 155 11.08 1.88 -12.43
C ASP A 155 9.95 1.70 -13.46
N GLY A 156 9.26 0.55 -13.38
CA GLY A 156 8.22 0.18 -14.35
C GLY A 156 7.00 1.11 -14.35
N ALA A 157 6.66 1.71 -13.21
CA ALA A 157 5.49 2.57 -13.08
C ALA A 157 5.69 3.93 -13.78
N ASN A 158 6.90 4.50 -13.71
CA ASN A 158 7.28 5.74 -14.41
C ASN A 158 7.81 5.49 -15.83
N GLN A 159 8.22 4.26 -16.16
CA GLN A 159 8.45 3.81 -17.54
C GLN A 159 7.14 3.56 -18.31
N GLY A 160 5.98 3.60 -17.64
CA GLY A 160 4.67 3.38 -18.22
C GLY A 160 4.24 4.50 -19.16
N ARG A 161 4.50 4.31 -20.47
CA ARG A 161 4.16 5.18 -21.62
C ARG A 161 4.77 6.60 -21.55
N PRO A 162 6.11 6.74 -21.44
CA PRO A 162 6.78 8.04 -21.33
C PRO A 162 6.88 8.74 -22.69
N CYS A 163 6.60 8.05 -23.79
CA CYS A 163 6.67 8.60 -25.13
C CYS A 163 5.68 7.85 -26.03
N GLY A 164 4.78 8.55 -26.72
CA GLY A 164 4.19 8.08 -27.97
C GLY A 164 5.23 7.99 -29.10
N CYS A 165 6.44 7.49 -28.83
CA CYS A 165 7.53 7.39 -29.81
C CYS A 165 7.66 6.00 -30.43
N SER A 166 6.97 4.98 -29.92
CA SER A 166 7.00 3.64 -30.55
C SER A 166 6.23 3.57 -31.87
N SER A 167 5.46 4.60 -32.23
CA SER A 167 4.66 4.62 -33.47
C SER A 167 5.10 5.67 -34.49
N ALA A 168 6.24 6.35 -34.28
CA ALA A 168 6.74 7.40 -35.17
C ALA A 168 8.07 7.07 -35.87
N LEU A 169 8.53 5.81 -35.78
CA LEU A 169 9.71 5.31 -36.50
C LEU A 169 9.39 4.05 -37.34
N GLY A 170 8.15 3.95 -37.81
CA GLY A 170 7.75 3.01 -38.87
C GLY A 170 7.77 3.70 -40.23
#